data_AF-A0A1B1K2E3-F1
#
_entry.id   AF-A0A1B1K2E3-F1
#
_cell.length_a   1.000
_cell.length_b   1.000
_cell.length_c   1.000
_cell.angle_alpha   90.00
_cell.angle_beta   90.00
_cell.angle_gamma   90.00
#
_symmetry.space_group_name_H-M   'P 1'
#
loop_
_entity.id
_entity.type
_entity.pdbx_description
1 polymer ?
#
loop_
_entity_poly.entity_id
_entity_poly.type
_entity_poly.pdbx_seq_one_letter_code
_entity_poly.pdbx_strand_id
1 'polypeptide(L)'
;MPMLPLPDASERCGVKARNLGRLLRAGYRVPDGFVIPDPLGDPGWEREIEAGLHRLGPGPFAVRSSALAEDGVESSFAGQLATTLGVTTSAEVIEAVHRSAASRSSPEAVAYAARTDQEAPASAGVIVQVMVQPETAGVIFTRHPVSGAEQVVIEATRGLGDSVVAGTVTPEAYLVDGAHVQVARHRGGQLLTSAQALALAALGRDIESLFGRPQDIEWAIAGEDIRVLQARPITTAPSTARPVRATSGDILLTGIAAGPGTAVGPARIIGSLGDFARFRPDDVLVCRTTSPAWTPLLARACAVVTETGGMLAHAAIVAREFGIPAVLAAAGAMTTLTEGRLVRVDGTHGHVGTATGNTGRN
;
A
#
# COMPACT_ATOMS: atom_id res chain seq x y z
N MET A 1 13.80 -21.47 16.15
CA MET A 1 12.92 -22.47 15.54
C MET A 1 13.42 -22.70 14.13
N PRO A 2 13.26 -23.91 13.56
CA PRO A 2 13.71 -24.16 12.19
C PRO A 2 12.95 -23.30 11.18
N MET A 3 13.53 -23.13 10.01
CA MET A 3 12.83 -22.53 8.86
C MET A 3 11.62 -23.38 8.48
N LEU A 4 10.49 -22.73 8.17
CA LEU A 4 9.24 -23.42 7.81
C LEU A 4 8.86 -23.14 6.35
N PRO A 5 8.47 -24.15 5.56
CA PRO A 5 7.81 -23.92 4.28
C PRO A 5 6.58 -23.00 4.46
N LEU A 6 6.30 -22.11 3.49
CA LEU A 6 5.15 -21.21 3.59
C LEU A 6 3.79 -21.90 3.83
N PRO A 7 3.49 -23.08 3.22
CA PRO A 7 2.25 -23.82 3.54
C PRO A 7 2.10 -24.20 5.01
N ASP A 8 3.20 -24.23 5.77
CA ASP A 8 3.22 -24.60 7.20
C ASP A 8 3.26 -23.37 8.12
N ALA A 9 3.23 -22.16 7.55
CA ALA A 9 3.25 -20.92 8.32
C ALA A 9 2.03 -20.82 9.26
N SER A 10 2.32 -20.53 10.53
CA SER A 10 1.34 -20.35 11.61
C SER A 10 1.27 -18.89 12.05
N GLU A 11 0.42 -18.57 13.02
CA GLU A 11 0.30 -17.20 13.56
C GLU A 11 1.62 -16.64 14.08
N ARG A 12 2.49 -17.49 14.61
CA ARG A 12 3.83 -17.11 15.10
C ARG A 12 4.77 -16.59 14.01
N CYS A 13 4.46 -16.87 12.75
CA CYS A 13 5.24 -16.43 11.59
C CYS A 13 4.82 -15.03 11.10
N GLY A 14 3.85 -14.40 11.77
CA GLY A 14 3.25 -13.14 11.35
C GLY A 14 2.13 -13.28 10.31
N VAL A 15 1.42 -12.17 10.08
CA VAL A 15 0.17 -12.16 9.32
C VAL A 15 0.40 -12.48 7.84
N LYS A 16 1.45 -11.91 7.24
CA LYS A 16 1.77 -12.13 5.81
C LYS A 16 2.06 -13.60 5.53
N ALA A 17 2.96 -14.19 6.29
CA ALA A 17 3.36 -15.59 6.11
C ALA A 17 2.15 -16.52 6.29
N ARG A 18 1.34 -16.28 7.34
CA ARG A 18 0.10 -17.04 7.59
C ARG A 18 -0.88 -16.93 6.42
N ASN A 19 -1.10 -15.73 5.89
CA ASN A 19 -2.05 -15.51 4.78
C ASN A 19 -1.56 -16.19 3.49
N LEU A 20 -0.26 -16.10 3.19
CA LEU A 20 0.36 -16.79 2.05
C LEU A 20 0.24 -18.31 2.19
N GLY A 21 0.51 -18.85 3.39
CA GLY A 21 0.32 -20.28 3.67
C GLY A 21 -1.13 -20.72 3.50
N ARG A 22 -2.11 -19.89 3.90
CA ARG A 22 -3.54 -20.16 3.70
C ARG A 22 -3.90 -20.20 2.21
N LEU A 23 -3.39 -19.27 1.41
CA LEU A 23 -3.59 -19.24 -0.03
C LEU A 23 -3.00 -20.49 -0.72
N LEU A 24 -1.77 -20.87 -0.36
CA LEU A 24 -1.12 -22.09 -0.88
C LEU A 24 -1.93 -23.35 -0.56
N ARG A 25 -2.39 -23.52 0.69
CA ARG A 25 -3.22 -24.67 1.09
C ARG A 25 -4.58 -24.71 0.39
N ALA A 26 -5.10 -23.56 -0.05
CA ALA A 26 -6.32 -23.45 -0.82
C ALA A 26 -6.10 -23.63 -2.34
N GLY A 27 -4.86 -23.88 -2.78
CA GLY A 27 -4.53 -24.17 -4.18
C GLY A 27 -4.28 -22.93 -5.05
N TYR A 28 -4.18 -21.74 -4.46
CA TYR A 28 -3.84 -20.54 -5.22
C TYR A 28 -2.36 -20.54 -5.61
N ARG A 29 -2.06 -19.97 -6.78
CA ARG A 29 -0.69 -19.81 -7.28
C ARG A 29 0.01 -18.69 -6.54
N VAL A 30 0.73 -19.03 -5.49
CA VAL A 30 1.62 -18.13 -4.74
C VAL A 30 3.07 -18.53 -5.03
N PRO A 31 4.03 -17.59 -5.15
CA PRO A 31 5.43 -17.95 -5.30
C PRO A 31 5.94 -18.78 -4.11
N ASP A 32 6.67 -19.85 -4.41
CA ASP A 32 7.23 -20.73 -3.40
C ASP A 32 8.20 -19.99 -2.49
N GLY A 33 8.29 -20.43 -1.24
CA GLY A 33 9.13 -19.80 -0.24
C GLY A 33 9.05 -20.48 1.11
N PHE A 34 9.79 -19.90 2.04
CA PHE A 34 9.79 -20.28 3.45
C PHE A 34 9.72 -19.04 4.33
N VAL A 35 9.41 -19.25 5.61
CA VAL A 35 9.43 -18.22 6.64
C VAL A 35 10.38 -18.62 7.76
N ILE A 36 11.10 -17.62 8.27
CA ILE A 36 11.95 -17.70 9.45
C ILE A 36 11.15 -17.06 10.59
N PRO A 37 10.61 -17.84 11.55
CA PRO A 37 9.66 -17.29 12.53
C PRO A 37 10.28 -16.30 13.53
N ASP A 38 11.55 -16.48 13.88
CA ASP A 38 12.26 -15.66 14.88
C ASP A 38 13.74 -15.46 14.51
N PRO A 39 14.02 -14.61 13.50
CA PRO A 39 15.37 -14.43 12.98
C PRO A 39 16.34 -13.77 13.97
N LEU A 40 15.84 -13.00 14.95
CA LEU A 40 16.67 -12.32 15.95
C LEU A 40 16.88 -13.16 17.22
N GLY A 41 15.91 -14.00 17.59
CA GLY A 41 15.99 -14.82 18.80
C GLY A 41 16.66 -16.17 18.60
N ASP A 42 16.65 -16.74 17.38
CA ASP A 42 17.32 -18.01 17.09
C ASP A 42 18.13 -17.92 15.78
N PRO A 43 19.47 -17.81 15.82
CA PRO A 43 20.30 -17.70 14.62
C PRO A 43 20.47 -19.04 13.86
N GLY A 44 19.88 -20.15 14.33
CA GLY A 44 20.03 -21.47 13.73
C GLY A 44 19.65 -21.53 12.25
N TRP A 45 18.72 -20.68 11.80
CA TRP A 45 18.27 -20.59 10.41
C TRP A 45 19.40 -20.23 9.44
N GLU A 46 20.45 -19.50 9.85
CA GLU A 46 21.53 -19.07 8.94
C GLU A 46 22.23 -20.27 8.29
N ARG A 47 22.38 -21.36 9.05
CA ARG A 47 22.98 -22.61 8.58
C ARG A 47 22.05 -23.41 7.67
N GLU A 48 20.75 -23.12 7.68
CA GLU A 48 19.73 -23.79 6.88
C GLU A 48 19.42 -23.05 5.57
N ILE A 49 19.83 -21.77 5.44
CA ILE A 49 19.50 -20.93 4.27
C ILE A 49 19.94 -21.57 2.97
N GLU A 50 21.19 -22.01 2.86
CA GLU A 50 21.71 -22.56 1.59
C GLU A 50 20.89 -23.77 1.13
N ALA A 51 20.59 -24.69 2.05
CA ALA A 51 19.74 -25.84 1.77
C ALA A 51 18.30 -25.43 1.44
N GLY A 52 17.77 -24.39 2.09
CA GLY A 52 16.46 -23.81 1.81
C GLY A 52 16.37 -23.23 0.39
N LEU A 53 17.34 -22.41 0.01
CA LEU A 53 17.39 -21.79 -1.33
C LEU A 53 17.56 -22.85 -2.42
N HIS A 54 18.40 -23.87 -2.20
CA HIS A 54 18.55 -24.98 -3.15
C HIS A 54 17.21 -25.70 -3.42
N ARG A 55 16.33 -25.84 -2.41
CA ARG A 55 14.99 -26.43 -2.60
C ARG A 55 14.05 -25.53 -3.41
N LEU A 56 14.18 -24.21 -3.28
CA LEU A 56 13.39 -23.25 -4.05
C LEU A 56 13.84 -23.15 -5.52
N GLY A 57 15.08 -23.54 -5.81
CA GLY A 57 15.68 -23.45 -7.13
C GLY A 57 16.43 -22.13 -7.36
N PRO A 58 16.78 -21.79 -8.62
CA PRO A 58 17.52 -20.57 -8.90
C PRO A 58 16.68 -19.33 -8.56
N GLY A 59 17.34 -18.33 -7.97
CA GLY A 59 16.76 -17.02 -7.70
C GLY A 59 16.49 -16.19 -8.97
N PRO A 60 16.13 -14.91 -8.81
CA PRO A 60 16.25 -14.12 -7.59
C PRO A 60 15.16 -14.40 -6.54
N PHE A 61 15.42 -13.97 -5.31
CA PHE A 61 14.49 -14.07 -4.17
C PHE A 61 14.06 -12.68 -3.67
N ALA A 62 12.89 -12.65 -3.05
CA ALA A 62 12.37 -11.51 -2.29
C ALA A 62 12.39 -11.85 -0.80
N VAL A 63 12.89 -10.93 0.01
CA VAL A 63 12.95 -11.03 1.47
C VAL A 63 12.05 -9.96 2.07
N ARG A 64 11.02 -10.37 2.81
CA ARG A 64 9.94 -9.50 3.32
C ARG A 64 9.73 -9.73 4.81
N SER A 65 9.51 -8.65 5.55
CA SER A 65 8.97 -8.75 6.91
C SER A 65 7.56 -9.36 6.89
N SER A 66 7.24 -10.07 7.96
CA SER A 66 5.91 -10.59 8.29
C SER A 66 5.71 -10.37 9.79
N ALA A 67 5.42 -9.12 10.16
CA ALA A 67 5.15 -8.78 11.55
C ALA A 67 3.70 -9.14 11.95
N LEU A 68 3.47 -9.38 13.25
CA LEU A 68 2.15 -9.74 13.81
C LEU A 68 1.09 -8.63 13.65
N ALA A 69 1.51 -7.36 13.60
CA ALA A 69 0.62 -6.20 13.48
C ALA A 69 0.69 -5.50 12.12
N GLU A 70 1.37 -6.07 11.12
CA GLU A 70 1.67 -5.38 9.85
C GLU A 70 0.44 -5.14 8.97
N ASP A 71 -0.49 -6.10 8.94
CA ASP A 71 -1.69 -6.11 8.08
C ASP A 71 -2.97 -6.20 8.92
N GLY A 72 -3.26 -5.11 9.64
CA GLY A 72 -4.48 -4.94 10.42
C GLY A 72 -5.67 -4.41 9.60
N VAL A 73 -6.87 -4.49 10.20
CA VAL A 73 -8.11 -3.95 9.61
C VAL A 73 -8.22 -2.43 9.80
N GLU A 74 -7.63 -1.91 10.88
CA GLU A 74 -7.69 -0.49 11.25
C GLU A 74 -6.38 0.26 10.92
N SER A 75 -5.25 -0.45 10.91
CA SER A 75 -3.94 0.09 10.61
C SER A 75 -3.12 -0.93 9.84
N SER A 76 -2.31 -0.43 8.91
CA SER A 76 -1.31 -1.20 8.18
C SER A 76 0.02 -0.47 8.31
N PHE A 77 1.08 -1.18 8.70
CA PHE A 77 2.44 -0.61 8.78
C PHE A 77 3.02 -0.39 7.37
N ALA A 78 2.24 0.21 6.47
CA ALA A 78 2.49 0.26 5.04
C ALA A 78 3.83 0.94 4.72
N GLY A 79 4.73 0.19 4.10
CA GLY A 79 6.07 0.65 3.73
C GLY A 79 7.04 0.87 4.90
N GLN A 80 6.62 0.66 6.15
CA GLN A 80 7.45 0.90 7.34
C GLN A 80 8.49 -0.19 7.57
N LEU A 81 8.22 -1.40 7.08
CA LEU A 81 9.08 -2.57 7.25
C LEU A 81 9.86 -2.85 5.97
N ALA A 82 11.14 -3.21 6.12
CA ALA A 82 12.04 -3.35 5.00
C ALA A 82 11.65 -4.56 4.14
N THR A 83 11.68 -4.35 2.83
CA THR A 83 11.61 -5.39 1.81
C THR A 83 12.85 -5.28 0.94
N THR A 84 13.50 -6.41 0.68
CA THR A 84 14.65 -6.48 -0.24
C THR A 84 14.29 -7.40 -1.39
N LEU A 85 14.40 -6.89 -2.61
CA LEU A 85 14.09 -7.64 -3.84
C LEU A 85 15.38 -7.96 -4.59
N GLY A 86 15.38 -9.02 -5.39
CA GLY A 86 16.45 -9.29 -6.33
C GLY A 86 17.71 -9.91 -5.72
N VAL A 87 17.64 -10.49 -4.51
CA VAL A 87 18.81 -11.15 -3.90
C VAL A 87 19.02 -12.53 -4.54
N THR A 88 20.28 -12.91 -4.77
CA THR A 88 20.63 -14.08 -5.57
C THR A 88 21.50 -15.09 -4.83
N THR A 89 22.28 -14.63 -3.84
CA THR A 89 23.19 -15.51 -3.07
C THR A 89 22.67 -15.75 -1.65
N SER A 90 23.12 -16.84 -1.02
CA SER A 90 22.80 -17.13 0.38
C SER A 90 23.27 -16.03 1.33
N ALA A 91 24.45 -15.44 1.07
CA ALA A 91 24.98 -14.33 1.86
C ALA A 91 24.09 -13.07 1.76
N GLU A 92 23.66 -12.71 0.55
CA GLU A 92 22.72 -11.59 0.34
C GLU A 92 21.38 -11.83 1.03
N VAL A 93 20.87 -13.06 0.98
CA VAL A 93 19.62 -13.45 1.67
C VAL A 93 19.78 -13.30 3.18
N ILE A 94 20.87 -13.79 3.77
CA ILE A 94 21.14 -13.65 5.22
C ILE A 94 21.16 -12.18 5.63
N GLU A 95 21.89 -11.33 4.91
CA GLU A 95 21.95 -9.90 5.19
C GLU A 95 20.55 -9.24 5.08
N ALA A 96 19.81 -9.58 4.03
CA ALA A 96 18.45 -9.07 3.83
C ALA A 96 17.49 -9.53 4.93
N VAL A 97 17.63 -10.75 5.46
CA VAL A 97 16.83 -11.25 6.58
C VAL A 97 17.11 -10.44 7.84
N HIS A 98 18.39 -10.23 8.18
CA HIS A 98 18.80 -9.39 9.32
C HIS A 98 18.26 -7.98 9.21
N ARG A 99 18.40 -7.36 8.03
CA ARG A 99 17.87 -6.01 7.76
C ARG A 99 16.35 -5.95 7.91
N SER A 100 15.63 -6.93 7.37
CA SER A 100 14.17 -7.01 7.47
C SER A 100 13.72 -7.17 8.91
N ALA A 101 14.37 -8.05 9.67
CA ALA A 101 14.07 -8.28 11.08
C ALA A 101 14.36 -7.05 11.96
N ALA A 102 15.43 -6.30 11.68
CA ALA A 102 15.80 -5.09 12.41
C ALA A 102 14.89 -3.89 12.10
N SER A 103 14.23 -3.87 10.92
CA SER A 103 13.39 -2.74 10.50
C SER A 103 12.20 -2.45 11.42
N ARG A 104 11.77 -3.42 12.24
CA ARG A 104 10.69 -3.26 13.24
C ARG A 104 10.98 -2.19 14.30
N SER A 105 12.26 -1.97 14.60
CA SER A 105 12.74 -1.00 15.59
C SER A 105 13.22 0.30 14.94
N SER A 106 12.88 0.53 13.67
CA SER A 106 13.17 1.80 13.01
C SER A 106 12.44 2.95 13.72
N PRO A 107 13.02 4.16 13.77
CA PRO A 107 12.34 5.34 14.31
C PRO A 107 10.95 5.56 13.72
N GLU A 108 10.77 5.25 12.43
CA GLU A 108 9.52 5.38 11.70
C GLU A 108 8.47 4.37 12.19
N ALA A 109 8.83 3.10 12.36
CA ALA A 109 7.92 2.06 12.87
C ALA A 109 7.48 2.33 14.31
N VAL A 110 8.41 2.80 15.17
CA VAL A 110 8.12 3.18 16.56
C VAL A 110 7.18 4.39 16.61
N ALA A 111 7.42 5.41 15.78
CA ALA A 111 6.58 6.60 15.72
C ALA A 111 5.17 6.31 15.21
N TYR A 112 5.02 5.38 14.25
CA TYR A 112 3.72 4.93 13.77
C TYR A 112 2.95 4.18 14.87
N ALA A 113 3.58 3.19 15.52
CA ALA A 113 2.97 2.38 16.58
C ALA A 113 2.46 3.25 17.74
N ALA A 114 3.26 4.20 18.21
CA ALA A 114 2.90 5.12 19.28
C ALA A 114 1.69 6.01 18.94
N ARG A 115 1.35 6.19 17.65
CA ARG A 115 0.23 7.04 17.21
C ARG A 115 -1.06 6.27 16.98
N THR A 116 -0.97 5.03 16.55
CA THR A 116 -2.12 4.15 16.34
C THR A 116 -2.54 3.44 17.63
N ASP A 117 -2.00 3.83 18.79
CA ASP A 117 -2.13 3.12 20.07
C ASP A 117 -1.80 1.62 19.93
N GLN A 118 -0.81 1.30 19.09
CA GLN A 118 -0.34 -0.08 18.87
C GLN A 118 1.04 -0.27 19.48
N GLU A 119 1.32 -1.49 19.90
CA GLU A 119 2.67 -1.87 20.27
C GLU A 119 3.51 -2.10 19.01
N ALA A 120 4.78 -1.67 19.06
CA ALA A 120 5.73 -2.05 18.01
C ALA A 120 5.82 -3.59 17.95
N PRO A 121 5.85 -4.21 16.77
CA PRO A 121 5.76 -5.66 16.67
C PRO A 121 6.83 -6.40 17.50
N ALA A 122 6.38 -7.24 18.43
CA ALA A 122 7.25 -7.96 19.38
C ALA A 122 8.17 -9.00 18.71
N SER A 123 7.71 -9.61 17.61
CA SER A 123 8.49 -10.49 16.74
C SER A 123 7.97 -10.37 15.31
N ALA A 124 8.89 -10.43 14.34
CA ALA A 124 8.59 -10.42 12.92
C ALA A 124 9.19 -11.69 12.31
N GLY A 125 8.31 -12.57 11.83
CA GLY A 125 8.75 -13.59 10.91
C GLY A 125 9.33 -12.90 9.66
N VAL A 126 10.31 -13.52 9.02
CA VAL A 126 10.83 -13.02 7.74
C VAL A 126 10.58 -14.06 6.67
N ILE A 127 9.91 -13.65 5.61
CA ILE A 127 9.58 -14.48 4.46
C ILE A 127 10.71 -14.37 3.44
N VAL A 128 11.12 -15.51 2.88
CA VAL A 128 11.97 -15.59 1.69
C VAL A 128 11.18 -16.32 0.61
N GLN A 129 10.94 -15.67 -0.53
CA GLN A 129 10.16 -16.21 -1.64
C GLN A 129 10.91 -16.10 -2.97
N VAL A 130 10.64 -17.03 -3.87
CA VAL A 130 11.05 -16.92 -5.28
C VAL A 130 10.41 -15.67 -5.87
N MET A 131 11.22 -14.85 -6.55
CA MET A 131 10.74 -13.63 -7.17
C MET A 131 10.11 -13.95 -8.53
N VAL A 132 8.89 -13.45 -8.74
CA VAL A 132 8.24 -13.48 -10.05
C VAL A 132 8.88 -12.39 -10.92
N GLN A 133 9.08 -12.69 -12.21
CA GLN A 133 9.46 -11.71 -13.24
C GLN A 133 8.22 -11.39 -14.08
N PRO A 134 7.35 -10.46 -13.65
CA PRO A 134 6.09 -10.20 -14.32
C PRO A 134 6.23 -9.28 -15.53
N GLU A 135 5.40 -9.48 -16.55
CA GLU A 135 5.16 -8.43 -17.56
C GLU A 135 4.24 -7.34 -17.00
N THR A 136 3.28 -7.72 -16.16
CA THR A 136 2.33 -6.82 -15.52
C THR A 136 2.11 -7.23 -14.07
N ALA A 137 2.13 -6.28 -13.16
CA ALA A 137 1.78 -6.50 -11.76
C ALA A 137 0.86 -5.39 -11.27
N GLY A 138 0.24 -5.61 -10.12
CA GLY A 138 -0.75 -4.68 -9.64
C GLY A 138 -1.46 -5.19 -8.42
N VAL A 139 -2.58 -4.55 -8.13
CA VAL A 139 -3.41 -4.86 -6.96
C VAL A 139 -4.88 -4.95 -7.32
N ILE A 140 -5.59 -5.85 -6.62
CA ILE A 140 -7.03 -5.97 -6.63
C ILE A 140 -7.55 -5.52 -5.27
N PHE A 141 -8.48 -4.57 -5.26
CA PHE A 141 -9.40 -4.36 -4.15
C PHE A 141 -10.72 -5.02 -4.50
N THR A 142 -11.16 -5.96 -3.68
CA THR A 142 -12.40 -6.71 -3.95
C THR A 142 -13.67 -5.90 -3.74
N ARG A 143 -13.53 -4.73 -3.10
CA ARG A 143 -14.52 -3.65 -3.02
C ARG A 143 -13.86 -2.30 -3.26
N HIS A 144 -14.64 -1.29 -3.60
CA HIS A 144 -14.10 0.06 -3.78
C HIS A 144 -13.61 0.62 -2.44
N PRO A 145 -12.29 0.87 -2.25
CA PRO A 145 -11.71 1.11 -0.92
C PRO A 145 -12.02 2.49 -0.32
N VAL A 146 -12.70 3.37 -1.08
CA VAL A 146 -13.15 4.70 -0.62
C VAL A 146 -14.66 4.78 -0.45
N SER A 147 -15.44 4.49 -1.50
CA SER A 147 -16.90 4.53 -1.44
C SER A 147 -17.53 3.32 -0.73
N GLY A 148 -16.81 2.21 -0.59
CA GLY A 148 -17.35 0.95 -0.08
C GLY A 148 -18.26 0.20 -1.05
N ALA A 149 -18.40 0.68 -2.30
CA ALA A 149 -19.22 0.02 -3.31
C ALA A 149 -18.74 -1.42 -3.60
N GLU A 150 -19.67 -2.31 -3.94
CA GLU A 150 -19.44 -3.73 -4.29
C GLU A 150 -18.79 -3.92 -5.68
N GLN A 151 -17.89 -3.01 -6.05
CA GLN A 151 -17.15 -3.02 -7.31
C GLN A 151 -15.70 -3.41 -7.05
N VAL A 152 -15.17 -4.29 -7.91
CA VAL A 152 -13.74 -4.65 -7.85
C VAL A 152 -12.93 -3.56 -8.53
N VAL A 153 -11.89 -3.08 -7.85
CA VAL A 153 -10.94 -2.10 -8.39
C VAL A 153 -9.62 -2.81 -8.65
N ILE A 154 -9.11 -2.73 -9.87
CA ILE A 154 -7.82 -3.32 -10.26
C ILE A 154 -6.91 -2.19 -10.69
N GLU A 155 -5.76 -2.04 -10.01
CA GLU A 155 -4.68 -1.18 -10.46
C GLU A 155 -3.57 -2.03 -11.09
N ALA A 156 -3.00 -1.57 -12.20
CA ALA A 156 -1.97 -2.31 -12.94
C ALA A 156 -0.80 -1.41 -13.38
N THR A 157 0.40 -1.96 -13.39
CA THR A 157 1.63 -1.37 -13.94
C THR A 157 2.41 -2.40 -14.75
N ARG A 158 3.33 -1.94 -15.61
CA ARG A 158 4.29 -2.81 -16.29
C ARG A 158 5.42 -3.22 -15.34
N GLY A 159 5.87 -4.45 -15.46
CA GLY A 159 6.97 -4.98 -14.65
C GLY A 159 6.55 -5.16 -13.20
N LEU A 160 7.48 -4.90 -12.28
CA LEU A 160 7.29 -5.10 -10.84
C LEU A 160 6.28 -4.10 -10.25
N GLY A 161 5.50 -4.59 -9.28
CA GLY A 161 4.48 -3.80 -8.59
C GLY A 161 5.01 -2.87 -7.51
N ASP A 162 6.32 -2.88 -7.23
CA ASP A 162 6.95 -2.09 -6.18
C ASP A 162 6.71 -0.58 -6.35
N SER A 163 6.75 -0.10 -7.60
CA SER A 163 6.49 1.28 -7.97
C SER A 163 5.06 1.75 -7.66
N VAL A 164 4.08 0.84 -7.73
CA VAL A 164 2.67 1.13 -7.40
C VAL A 164 2.51 1.29 -5.89
N VAL A 165 3.08 0.37 -5.12
CA VAL A 165 3.06 0.41 -3.66
C VAL A 165 3.84 1.62 -3.13
N ALA A 166 5.01 1.89 -3.70
CA ALA A 166 5.81 3.07 -3.38
C ALA A 166 5.15 4.40 -3.82
N GLY A 167 4.10 4.35 -4.65
CA GLY A 167 3.39 5.51 -5.15
C GLY A 167 4.25 6.43 -6.03
N THR A 168 5.31 5.90 -6.65
CA THR A 168 6.21 6.66 -7.54
C THR A 168 5.67 6.73 -8.96
N VAL A 169 4.72 5.86 -9.29
CA VAL A 169 3.97 5.86 -10.55
C VAL A 169 2.48 6.03 -10.27
N THR A 170 1.75 6.52 -11.27
CA THR A 170 0.28 6.42 -11.29
C THR A 170 -0.07 5.21 -12.15
N PRO A 171 -0.69 4.15 -11.58
CA PRO A 171 -1.01 2.94 -12.34
C PRO A 171 -2.11 3.19 -13.38
N GLU A 172 -2.44 2.18 -14.20
CA GLU A 172 -3.75 2.12 -14.86
C GLU A 172 -4.79 1.59 -13.88
N ALA A 173 -6.06 1.94 -14.09
CA ALA A 173 -7.14 1.50 -13.21
C ALA A 173 -8.33 0.97 -14.01
N TYR A 174 -8.82 -0.18 -13.56
CA TYR A 174 -9.94 -0.91 -14.12
C TYR A 174 -10.98 -1.10 -13.02
N LEU A 175 -12.22 -0.80 -13.35
CA LEU A 175 -13.37 -1.00 -12.49
C LEU A 175 -14.19 -2.16 -13.06
N VAL A 176 -14.43 -3.19 -12.25
CA VAL A 176 -15.12 -4.40 -12.69
C VAL A 176 -16.39 -4.60 -11.86
N ASP A 177 -17.53 -4.55 -12.53
CA ASP A 177 -18.85 -4.81 -11.96
C ASP A 177 -19.55 -5.90 -12.78
N GLY A 178 -19.79 -7.06 -12.15
CA GLY A 178 -20.23 -8.27 -12.86
C GLY A 178 -19.29 -8.62 -14.04
N ALA A 179 -19.83 -8.57 -15.26
CA ALA A 179 -19.10 -8.77 -16.52
C ALA A 179 -18.66 -7.48 -17.21
N HIS A 180 -19.00 -6.31 -16.65
CA HIS A 180 -18.62 -5.01 -17.20
C HIS A 180 -17.23 -4.60 -16.70
N VAL A 181 -16.35 -4.27 -17.64
CA VAL A 181 -15.02 -3.72 -17.35
C VAL A 181 -14.96 -2.30 -17.87
N GLN A 182 -14.81 -1.34 -16.97
CA GLN A 182 -14.57 0.06 -17.30
C GLN A 182 -13.10 0.39 -17.04
N VAL A 183 -12.42 0.94 -18.05
CA VAL A 183 -11.10 1.53 -17.85
C VAL A 183 -11.30 2.93 -17.25
N ALA A 184 -11.05 3.07 -15.96
CA ALA A 184 -11.18 4.33 -15.25
C ALA A 184 -9.98 5.26 -15.50
N ARG A 185 -8.82 4.71 -15.84
CA ARG A 185 -7.59 5.47 -16.08
C ARG A 185 -6.66 4.74 -17.06
N HIS A 186 -6.17 5.47 -18.06
CA HIS A 186 -5.31 4.96 -19.13
C HIS A 186 -4.09 5.87 -19.32
N ARG A 187 -2.90 5.30 -19.55
CA ARG A 187 -1.66 6.07 -19.81
C ARG A 187 -1.03 5.79 -21.18
N GLY A 188 -1.79 5.22 -22.11
CA GLY A 188 -1.31 4.87 -23.45
C GLY A 188 -0.91 3.40 -23.55
N GLY A 189 -1.75 2.62 -24.23
CA GLY A 189 -1.69 1.15 -24.33
C GLY A 189 -2.44 0.45 -23.20
N GLN A 190 -3.43 -0.37 -23.52
CA GLN A 190 -4.19 -1.15 -22.53
C GLN A 190 -3.27 -2.22 -21.91
N LEU A 191 -2.96 -2.10 -20.61
CA LEU A 191 -2.12 -3.09 -19.89
C LEU A 191 -2.82 -4.43 -19.69
N LEU A 192 -4.12 -4.40 -19.41
CA LEU A 192 -4.93 -5.59 -19.20
C LEU A 192 -6.04 -5.66 -20.23
N THR A 193 -6.14 -6.78 -20.93
CA THR A 193 -7.34 -7.11 -21.71
C THR A 193 -8.56 -7.22 -20.80
N SER A 194 -9.78 -7.04 -21.32
CA SER A 194 -11.01 -7.24 -20.53
C SER A 194 -11.09 -8.66 -19.95
N ALA A 195 -10.59 -9.67 -20.68
CA ALA A 195 -10.53 -11.04 -20.19
C ALA A 195 -9.61 -11.18 -18.96
N GLN A 196 -8.42 -10.57 -18.99
CA GLN A 196 -7.52 -10.55 -17.84
C GLN A 196 -8.11 -9.79 -16.65
N ALA A 197 -8.74 -8.64 -16.89
CA ALA A 197 -9.41 -7.88 -15.83
C ALA A 197 -10.56 -8.67 -15.17
N LEU A 198 -11.36 -9.40 -15.96
CA LEU A 198 -12.40 -10.28 -15.45
C LEU A 198 -11.83 -11.47 -14.67
N ALA A 199 -10.75 -12.08 -15.16
CA ALA A 199 -10.07 -13.18 -14.47
C ALA A 199 -9.49 -12.75 -13.12
N LEU A 200 -8.84 -11.58 -13.06
CA LEU A 200 -8.34 -10.97 -11.84
C LEU A 200 -9.48 -10.64 -10.86
N ALA A 201 -10.61 -10.12 -11.36
CA ALA A 201 -11.77 -9.84 -10.52
C ALA A 201 -12.41 -11.11 -9.95
N ALA A 202 -12.50 -12.18 -10.74
CA ALA A 202 -12.96 -13.49 -10.27
C ALA A 202 -12.03 -14.05 -9.19
N LEU A 203 -10.71 -14.05 -9.44
CA LEU A 203 -9.69 -14.44 -8.46
C LEU A 203 -9.83 -13.64 -7.16
N GLY A 204 -10.03 -12.34 -7.25
CA GLY A 204 -10.22 -11.48 -6.08
C GLY A 204 -11.45 -11.88 -5.24
N ARG A 205 -12.59 -12.14 -5.88
CA ARG A 205 -13.83 -12.57 -5.19
C ARG A 205 -13.69 -13.95 -4.54
N ASP A 206 -12.98 -14.87 -5.20
CA ASP A 206 -12.71 -16.19 -4.64
C ASP A 206 -11.81 -16.09 -3.39
N ILE A 207 -10.79 -15.23 -3.43
CA ILE A 207 -9.93 -14.93 -2.28
C ILE A 207 -10.72 -14.21 -1.17
N GLU A 208 -11.57 -13.22 -1.48
CA GLU A 208 -12.47 -12.62 -0.48
C GLU A 208 -13.34 -13.68 0.19
N SER A 209 -13.90 -14.62 -0.57
CA SER A 209 -14.70 -15.72 -0.04
C SER A 209 -13.88 -16.63 0.88
N LEU A 210 -12.62 -16.93 0.51
CA LEU A 210 -11.69 -17.68 1.36
C LEU A 210 -11.45 -16.96 2.70
N PHE A 211 -11.26 -15.64 2.70
CA PHE A 211 -10.95 -14.86 3.91
C PHE A 211 -12.20 -14.36 4.66
N GLY A 212 -13.38 -14.45 4.05
CA GLY A 212 -14.67 -14.05 4.62
C GLY A 212 -14.85 -12.54 4.79
N ARG A 213 -14.06 -11.71 4.09
CA ARG A 213 -14.11 -10.24 4.17
C ARG A 213 -13.38 -9.59 3.00
N PRO A 214 -13.64 -8.31 2.69
CA PRO A 214 -13.00 -7.60 1.57
C PRO A 214 -11.47 -7.63 1.66
N GLN A 215 -10.81 -7.84 0.52
CA GLN A 215 -9.35 -8.00 0.44
C GLN A 215 -8.70 -6.96 -0.47
N ASP A 216 -7.49 -6.57 -0.08
CA ASP A 216 -6.43 -5.93 -0.85
C ASP A 216 -5.40 -7.01 -1.21
N ILE A 217 -5.27 -7.30 -2.51
CA ILE A 217 -4.53 -8.45 -3.04
C ILE A 217 -3.46 -7.96 -4.01
N GLU A 218 -2.20 -8.23 -3.71
CA GLU A 218 -1.09 -8.01 -4.65
C GLU A 218 -1.00 -9.19 -5.62
N TRP A 219 -0.87 -8.90 -6.91
CA TRP A 219 -0.80 -9.90 -7.97
C TRP A 219 0.26 -9.56 -9.01
N ALA A 220 0.69 -10.60 -9.73
CA ALA A 220 1.61 -10.52 -10.85
C ALA A 220 1.17 -11.47 -11.97
N ILE A 221 1.29 -11.03 -13.22
CA ILE A 221 1.14 -11.85 -14.42
C ILE A 221 2.54 -12.09 -14.98
N ALA A 222 2.89 -13.37 -15.13
CA ALA A 222 4.08 -13.84 -15.84
C ALA A 222 3.63 -14.85 -16.91
N GLY A 223 3.67 -14.45 -18.18
CA GLY A 223 3.04 -15.20 -19.28
C GLY A 223 1.51 -15.29 -19.11
N GLU A 224 0.97 -16.50 -19.08
CA GLU A 224 -0.47 -16.74 -18.85
C GLU A 224 -0.83 -16.94 -17.36
N ASP A 225 0.17 -17.02 -16.49
CA ASP A 225 -0.04 -17.33 -15.08
C ASP A 225 -0.25 -16.06 -14.25
N ILE A 226 -1.40 -15.99 -13.57
CA ILE A 226 -1.65 -15.03 -12.48
C ILE A 226 -1.11 -15.64 -11.18
N ARG A 227 -0.22 -14.90 -10.50
CA ARG A 227 0.34 -15.24 -9.19
C ARG A 227 -0.12 -14.24 -8.15
N VAL A 228 -0.50 -14.74 -6.98
CA VAL A 228 -0.88 -13.95 -5.80
C VAL A 228 0.37 -13.73 -4.95
N LEU A 229 0.71 -12.47 -4.68
CA LEU A 229 1.90 -12.07 -3.95
C LEU A 229 1.60 -11.70 -2.49
N GLN A 230 0.37 -11.31 -2.20
CA GLN A 230 -0.12 -10.97 -0.86
C GLN A 230 -1.65 -10.92 -0.88
N ALA A 231 -2.30 -11.22 0.23
CA ALA A 231 -3.69 -10.86 0.48
C ALA A 231 -3.85 -10.37 1.93
N ARG A 232 -4.56 -9.26 2.11
CA ARG A 232 -4.88 -8.69 3.42
C ARG A 232 -6.24 -8.00 3.40
N PRO A 233 -6.88 -7.75 4.55
CA PRO A 233 -8.13 -7.00 4.61
C PRO A 233 -7.96 -5.58 4.04
N ILE A 234 -8.99 -5.04 3.37
CA ILE A 234 -9.01 -3.61 3.03
C ILE A 234 -9.14 -2.80 4.31
N THR A 235 -8.19 -1.87 4.52
CA THR A 235 -8.18 -0.94 5.67
C THR A 235 -9.05 0.28 5.35
N THR A 236 -10.11 0.49 6.14
CA THR A 236 -10.98 1.67 6.05
C THR A 236 -11.33 2.17 7.44
N ALA A 237 -11.02 3.42 7.78
CA ALA A 237 -11.55 4.10 8.96
C ALA A 237 -12.72 5.04 8.57
N PRO A 238 -13.68 5.29 9.47
CA PRO A 238 -14.66 6.36 9.27
C PRO A 238 -13.96 7.70 9.06
N SER A 239 -14.45 8.52 8.12
CA SER A 239 -13.86 9.86 7.89
C SER A 239 -13.95 10.70 9.17
N THR A 240 -12.81 11.25 9.60
CA THR A 240 -12.72 12.18 10.73
C THR A 240 -12.90 13.63 10.28
N ALA A 241 -12.95 13.87 8.97
CA ALA A 241 -13.11 15.18 8.38
C ALA A 241 -14.42 15.84 8.83
N ARG A 242 -14.32 17.04 9.40
CA ARG A 242 -15.49 17.87 9.70
C ARG A 242 -16.24 18.18 8.39
N PRO A 243 -17.57 18.03 8.34
CA PRO A 243 -18.35 18.41 7.16
C PRO A 243 -18.11 19.89 6.83
N VAL A 244 -17.41 20.17 5.73
CA VAL A 244 -17.15 21.53 5.31
C VAL A 244 -18.31 22.03 4.46
N ARG A 245 -19.09 22.98 4.99
CA ARG A 245 -20.01 23.83 4.20
C ARG A 245 -19.21 24.92 3.47
N ALA A 246 -18.31 24.55 2.57
CA ALA A 246 -17.66 25.52 1.69
C ALA A 246 -18.43 25.60 0.37
N THR A 247 -18.69 26.83 -0.08
CA THR A 247 -19.15 27.13 -1.43
C THR A 247 -18.15 26.60 -2.46
N SER A 248 -18.65 26.04 -3.56
CA SER A 248 -17.86 25.56 -4.68
C SER A 248 -16.97 26.68 -5.24
N GLY A 249 -15.66 26.53 -5.14
CA GLY A 249 -14.69 27.26 -5.97
C GLY A 249 -14.33 26.45 -7.21
N ASP A 250 -13.62 27.09 -8.15
CA ASP A 250 -13.18 26.43 -9.39
C ASP A 250 -12.30 25.22 -9.08
N ILE A 251 -12.57 24.11 -9.79
CA ILE A 251 -11.71 22.93 -9.78
C ILE A 251 -10.43 23.28 -10.53
N LEU A 252 -9.30 23.19 -9.83
CA LEU A 252 -7.97 23.45 -10.38
C LEU A 252 -7.31 22.17 -10.86
N LEU A 253 -7.54 21.07 -10.16
CA LEU A 253 -6.92 19.78 -10.42
C LEU A 253 -7.95 18.67 -10.19
N THR A 254 -7.79 17.59 -10.95
CA THR A 254 -8.52 16.34 -10.76
C THR A 254 -7.51 15.20 -10.59
N GLY A 255 -7.81 14.27 -9.72
CA GLY A 255 -6.97 13.12 -9.41
C GLY A 255 -7.78 11.94 -8.93
N ILE A 256 -7.11 11.00 -8.29
CA ILE A 256 -7.68 9.79 -7.71
C ILE A 256 -8.24 10.13 -6.33
N ALA A 257 -9.54 9.89 -6.15
CA ALA A 257 -10.21 9.88 -4.85
C ALA A 257 -9.64 8.74 -4.00
N ALA A 258 -8.74 9.06 -3.06
CA ALA A 258 -7.94 8.07 -2.33
C ALA A 258 -8.31 7.97 -0.84
N GLY A 259 -8.95 9.00 -0.29
CA GLY A 259 -9.42 9.09 1.08
C GLY A 259 -10.67 9.97 1.12
N PRO A 260 -11.80 9.50 1.66
CA PRO A 260 -13.08 10.17 1.53
C PRO A 260 -13.17 11.44 2.37
N GLY A 261 -14.09 12.33 2.00
CA GLY A 261 -14.42 13.55 2.73
C GLY A 261 -13.99 14.82 2.01
N THR A 262 -14.21 15.96 2.66
CA THR A 262 -13.82 17.27 2.15
C THR A 262 -13.16 18.07 3.26
N ALA A 263 -12.06 18.75 2.94
CA ALA A 263 -11.40 19.68 3.85
C ALA A 263 -10.99 20.96 3.12
N VAL A 264 -10.79 22.02 3.89
CA VAL A 264 -10.25 23.30 3.42
C VAL A 264 -9.13 23.72 4.35
N GLY A 265 -7.98 24.05 3.78
CA GLY A 265 -6.82 24.52 4.54
C GLY A 265 -5.78 25.18 3.64
N PRO A 266 -4.76 25.81 4.23
CA PRO A 266 -3.65 26.38 3.47
C PRO A 266 -2.86 25.28 2.73
N ALA A 267 -2.64 25.44 1.43
CA ALA A 267 -1.77 24.55 0.67
C ALA A 267 -0.33 24.71 1.13
N ARG A 268 0.27 23.64 1.64
CA ARG A 268 1.67 23.61 2.07
C ARG A 268 2.47 22.73 1.13
N ILE A 269 3.38 23.32 0.35
CA ILE A 269 4.15 22.61 -0.67
C ILE A 269 5.44 22.09 -0.04
N ILE A 270 5.50 20.78 0.17
CA ILE A 270 6.63 20.08 0.78
C ILE A 270 7.30 19.25 -0.32
N GLY A 271 8.55 19.55 -0.65
CA GLY A 271 9.31 18.84 -1.68
C GLY A 271 10.28 17.81 -1.10
N SER A 272 10.70 17.99 0.15
CA SER A 272 11.67 17.13 0.82
C SER A 272 11.48 17.12 2.34
N LEU A 273 12.22 16.24 3.03
CA LEU A 273 12.25 16.21 4.50
C LEU A 273 12.71 17.55 5.12
N GLY A 274 13.55 18.31 4.42
CA GLY A 274 14.02 19.64 4.88
C GLY A 274 12.90 20.68 4.99
N ASP A 275 11.78 20.45 4.32
CA ASP A 275 10.63 21.35 4.33
C ASP A 275 9.67 21.10 5.50
N PHE A 276 9.86 20.02 6.25
CA PHE A 276 8.89 19.58 7.28
C PHE A 276 8.66 20.64 8.36
N ALA A 277 9.67 21.42 8.70
CA ALA A 277 9.57 22.51 9.66
C ALA A 277 8.59 23.62 9.24
N ARG A 278 8.23 23.71 7.95
CA ARG A 278 7.25 24.67 7.40
C ARG A 278 5.81 24.23 7.63
N PHE A 279 5.57 22.93 7.83
CA PHE A 279 4.23 22.36 7.98
C PHE A 279 3.57 22.77 9.31
N ARG A 280 2.29 23.12 9.26
CA ARG A 280 1.47 23.48 10.43
C ARG A 280 0.27 22.54 10.54
N PRO A 281 -0.30 22.36 11.75
CA PRO A 281 -1.56 21.63 11.88
C PRO A 281 -2.63 22.27 11.01
N ASP A 282 -3.50 21.45 10.44
CA ASP A 282 -4.59 21.83 9.54
C ASP A 282 -4.15 22.41 8.17
N ASP A 283 -2.86 22.33 7.83
CA ASP A 283 -2.42 22.55 6.45
C ASP A 283 -2.90 21.41 5.54
N VAL A 284 -3.09 21.72 4.25
CA VAL A 284 -3.23 20.73 3.18
C VAL A 284 -1.82 20.36 2.72
N LEU A 285 -1.42 19.11 2.90
CA LEU A 285 -0.11 18.62 2.46
C LEU A 285 -0.10 18.46 0.93
N VAL A 286 0.77 19.22 0.24
CA VAL A 286 0.96 19.12 -1.20
C VAL A 286 2.39 18.65 -1.48
N CYS A 287 2.54 17.52 -2.17
CA CYS A 287 3.85 16.94 -2.49
C CYS A 287 3.83 16.07 -3.75
N ARG A 288 4.98 15.59 -4.21
CA ARG A 288 5.02 14.68 -5.36
C ARG A 288 4.54 13.28 -5.01
N THR A 289 5.10 12.73 -3.94
CA THR A 289 4.76 11.45 -3.32
C THR A 289 5.20 11.49 -1.86
N THR A 290 4.74 10.53 -1.06
CA THR A 290 5.10 10.41 0.36
C THR A 290 5.82 9.11 0.63
N SER A 291 6.64 9.08 1.67
CA SER A 291 7.21 7.87 2.25
C SER A 291 6.79 7.74 3.72
N PRO A 292 7.01 6.59 4.36
CA PRO A 292 6.92 6.39 5.82
C PRO A 292 7.31 7.59 6.70
N ALA A 293 8.41 8.26 6.38
CA ALA A 293 8.92 9.42 7.11
C ALA A 293 7.93 10.61 7.15
N TRP A 294 6.95 10.67 6.25
CA TRP A 294 5.95 11.74 6.14
C TRP A 294 4.72 11.51 7.01
N THR A 295 4.58 10.34 7.63
CA THR A 295 3.47 10.00 8.54
C THR A 295 3.21 11.08 9.59
N PRO A 296 4.22 11.70 10.24
CA PRO A 296 3.97 12.77 11.23
C PRO A 296 3.29 14.02 10.65
N LEU A 297 3.49 14.32 9.35
CA LEU A 297 2.81 15.42 8.66
C LEU A 297 1.38 15.02 8.32
N LEU A 298 1.18 13.82 7.76
CA LEU A 298 -0.14 13.28 7.45
C LEU A 298 -1.06 13.26 8.68
N ALA A 299 -0.51 12.89 9.84
CA ALA A 299 -1.24 12.85 11.11
C ALA A 299 -1.66 14.23 11.65
N ARG A 300 -1.22 15.32 11.00
CA ARG A 300 -1.54 16.72 11.37
C ARG A 300 -2.21 17.49 10.22
N ALA A 301 -2.27 16.88 9.04
CA ALA A 301 -2.84 17.49 7.85
C ALA A 301 -4.37 17.46 7.92
N CYS A 302 -5.03 18.49 7.39
CA CYS A 302 -6.48 18.40 7.20
C CYS A 302 -6.86 17.64 5.92
N ALA A 303 -5.94 17.56 4.95
CA ALA A 303 -6.04 16.76 3.73
C ALA A 303 -4.66 16.59 3.07
N VAL A 304 -4.53 15.64 2.14
CA VAL A 304 -3.32 15.42 1.34
C VAL A 304 -3.61 15.45 -0.16
N VAL A 305 -2.71 16.08 -0.92
CA VAL A 305 -2.69 16.11 -2.38
C VAL A 305 -1.32 15.66 -2.86
N THR A 306 -1.27 14.67 -3.76
CA THR A 306 -0.01 14.23 -4.38
C THR A 306 -0.06 14.24 -5.90
N GLU A 307 1.09 14.49 -6.55
CA GLU A 307 1.19 14.45 -8.02
C GLU A 307 1.24 13.04 -8.60
N THR A 308 1.69 12.07 -7.81
CA THR A 308 1.84 10.66 -8.20
C THR A 308 1.24 9.71 -7.16
N GLY A 309 1.09 8.44 -7.52
CA GLY A 309 0.52 7.41 -6.66
C GLY A 309 -0.82 6.87 -7.15
N GLY A 310 -1.18 5.68 -6.65
CA GLY A 310 -2.48 5.04 -6.83
C GLY A 310 -3.18 4.80 -5.50
N MET A 311 -4.18 3.93 -5.48
CA MET A 311 -4.97 3.60 -4.29
C MET A 311 -4.16 2.95 -3.16
N LEU A 312 -3.00 2.38 -3.50
CA LEU A 312 -2.05 1.78 -2.57
C LEU A 312 -0.86 2.65 -2.18
N ALA A 313 -0.73 3.84 -2.75
CA ALA A 313 0.38 4.69 -2.35
C ALA A 313 0.31 4.96 -0.84
N HIS A 314 1.48 5.15 -0.21
CA HIS A 314 1.57 5.44 1.22
C HIS A 314 0.59 6.55 1.67
N ALA A 315 0.49 7.65 0.90
CA ALA A 315 -0.46 8.73 1.18
C ALA A 315 -1.92 8.27 1.19
N ALA A 316 -2.32 7.36 0.30
CA ALA A 316 -3.68 6.84 0.20
C ALA A 316 -4.04 6.02 1.44
N ILE A 317 -3.15 5.09 1.79
CA ILE A 317 -3.35 4.17 2.92
C ILE A 317 -3.45 4.95 4.22
N VAL A 318 -2.44 5.78 4.51
CA VAL A 318 -2.38 6.55 5.76
C VAL A 318 -3.51 7.58 5.83
N ALA A 319 -3.93 8.18 4.71
CA ALA A 319 -5.08 9.08 4.71
C ALA A 319 -6.39 8.36 5.09
N ARG A 320 -6.61 7.14 4.60
CA ARG A 320 -7.77 6.33 5.00
C ARG A 320 -7.73 5.91 6.47
N GLU A 321 -6.55 5.60 6.98
CA GLU A 321 -6.35 5.24 8.40
C GLU A 321 -6.60 6.44 9.32
N PHE A 322 -6.12 7.63 8.95
CA PHE A 322 -6.34 8.87 9.72
C PHE A 322 -7.70 9.53 9.44
N GLY A 323 -8.45 9.03 8.45
CA GLY A 323 -9.75 9.56 8.06
C GLY A 323 -9.71 10.95 7.42
N ILE A 324 -8.58 11.34 6.82
CA ILE A 324 -8.41 12.63 6.16
C ILE A 324 -8.68 12.53 4.64
N PRO A 325 -9.22 13.58 3.99
CA PRO A 325 -9.44 13.58 2.55
C PRO A 325 -8.12 13.50 1.78
N ALA A 326 -8.10 12.71 0.71
CA ALA A 326 -6.91 12.55 -0.12
C ALA A 326 -7.23 12.53 -1.61
N VAL A 327 -6.47 13.32 -2.37
CA VAL A 327 -6.47 13.33 -3.84
C VAL A 327 -5.07 13.04 -4.35
N LEU A 328 -4.87 11.87 -4.96
CA LEU A 328 -3.58 11.44 -5.50
C LEU A 328 -3.53 11.60 -7.01
N ALA A 329 -2.35 11.50 -7.61
CA ALA A 329 -2.18 11.64 -9.05
C ALA A 329 -2.75 12.96 -9.63
N ALA A 330 -2.81 14.01 -8.82
CA ALA A 330 -3.16 15.36 -9.24
C ALA A 330 -1.94 15.99 -9.92
N ALA A 331 -1.69 15.61 -11.18
CA ALA A 331 -0.50 16.02 -11.91
C ALA A 331 -0.35 17.55 -11.96
N GLY A 332 0.83 18.06 -11.59
CA GLY A 332 1.10 19.49 -11.50
C GLY A 332 0.64 20.16 -10.21
N ALA A 333 0.18 19.41 -9.19
CA ALA A 333 -0.28 20.00 -7.93
C ALA A 333 0.75 20.93 -7.28
N MET A 334 2.05 20.60 -7.36
CA MET A 334 3.09 21.42 -6.75
C MET A 334 3.35 22.74 -7.49
N THR A 335 2.91 22.87 -8.74
CA THR A 335 3.09 24.07 -9.56
C THR A 335 1.80 24.88 -9.73
N THR A 336 0.64 24.20 -9.79
CA THR A 336 -0.68 24.84 -9.92
C THR A 336 -1.16 25.45 -8.60
N LEU A 337 -0.91 24.79 -7.47
CA LEU A 337 -1.31 25.31 -6.17
C LEU A 337 -0.32 26.36 -5.67
N THR A 338 -0.81 27.38 -4.99
CA THR A 338 0.02 28.46 -4.43
C THR A 338 0.25 28.23 -2.95
N GLU A 339 1.51 28.23 -2.54
CA GLU A 339 1.95 28.11 -1.13
C GLU A 339 1.15 29.08 -0.21
N GLY A 340 0.60 28.54 0.87
CA GLY A 340 -0.18 29.26 1.87
C GLY A 340 -1.60 29.65 1.48
N ARG A 341 -2.03 29.48 0.21
CA ARG A 341 -3.42 29.78 -0.19
C ARG A 341 -4.38 28.70 0.27
N LEU A 342 -5.59 29.12 0.63
CA LEU A 342 -6.67 28.19 0.97
C LEU A 342 -7.08 27.40 -0.28
N VAL A 343 -7.09 26.08 -0.13
CA VAL A 343 -7.56 25.15 -1.15
C VAL A 343 -8.60 24.23 -0.55
N ARG A 344 -9.56 23.83 -1.36
CA ARG A 344 -10.53 22.79 -1.04
C ARG A 344 -10.03 21.47 -1.63
N VAL A 345 -10.02 20.43 -0.81
CA VAL A 345 -9.75 19.06 -1.25
C VAL A 345 -11.02 18.25 -1.05
N ASP A 346 -11.59 17.77 -2.14
CA ASP A 346 -12.68 16.80 -2.16
C ASP A 346 -12.10 15.42 -2.50
N GLY A 347 -11.76 14.68 -1.46
CA GLY A 347 -11.17 13.35 -1.58
C GLY A 347 -12.19 12.27 -1.96
N THR A 348 -13.49 12.58 -1.95
CA THR A 348 -14.55 11.66 -2.41
C THR A 348 -14.66 11.67 -3.93
N HIS A 349 -14.59 12.84 -4.55
CA HIS A 349 -14.70 13.00 -6.00
C HIS A 349 -13.35 13.14 -6.71
N GLY A 350 -12.26 13.29 -5.96
CA GLY A 350 -10.92 13.44 -6.53
C GLY A 350 -10.64 14.86 -7.03
N HIS A 351 -11.27 15.89 -6.45
CA HIS A 351 -11.14 17.27 -6.92
C HIS A 351 -10.33 18.12 -5.95
N VAL A 352 -9.46 18.97 -6.49
CA VAL A 352 -8.79 20.03 -5.73
C VAL A 352 -9.12 21.36 -6.37
N GLY A 353 -9.57 22.32 -5.57
CA GLY A 353 -10.08 23.59 -6.08
C GLY A 353 -9.77 24.77 -5.19
N THR A 354 -10.14 25.94 -5.68
CA THR A 354 -10.10 27.17 -4.89
C THR A 354 -11.10 27.08 -3.73
N ALA A 355 -10.78 27.73 -2.63
CA ALA A 355 -11.70 27.91 -1.53
C ALA A 355 -11.77 29.40 -1.16
N THR A 356 -13.00 29.90 -1.01
CA THR A 356 -13.25 31.24 -0.46
C THR A 356 -13.82 31.09 0.94
N GLY A 357 -13.06 31.46 1.97
CA GLY A 357 -13.54 31.36 3.35
C GLY A 357 -12.59 32.02 4.34
N ASN A 358 -13.14 32.87 5.21
CA ASN A 358 -12.45 33.55 6.30
C ASN A 358 -11.90 32.48 7.26
N THR A 359 -10.60 32.52 7.56
CA THR A 359 -10.00 31.61 8.54
C THR A 359 -10.67 31.86 9.89
N GLY A 360 -11.65 31.03 10.24
CA GLY A 360 -12.25 30.99 11.58
C GLY A 360 -11.23 30.46 12.58
N ARG A 361 -10.13 31.19 12.78
CA ARG A 361 -9.31 31.12 13.98
C ARG A 361 -10.01 32.01 15.00
N ASN A 362 -10.89 31.42 15.79
CA ASN A 362 -11.18 31.94 17.12
C ASN A 362 -10.20 31.29 18.09
#